data_AF-A0A2E0R5N9-F1
#
_entry.id   AF-A0A2E0R5N9-F1
#
_cell.length_a   1.000
_cell.length_b   1.000
_cell.length_c   1.000
_cell.angle_alpha   90.00
_cell.angle_beta   90.00
_cell.angle_gamma   90.00
#
_symmetry.space_group_name_H-M   'P 1'
#
loop_
_entity.id
_entity.type
_entity.pdbx_description
1 polymer ?
#
loop_
_entity_poly.entity_id
_entity_poly.type
_entity_poly.pdbx_seq_one_letter_code
_entity_poly.pdbx_strand_id
1 'polypeptide(L)'
;KMLMQLPGVGEKIADCVLLFGLGRMESFPIDTWIEKILIRFYQLEGYSKNQLQQFARAHFGANAGYAQQFLFSAARSEEIMI
;
A
#
# COMPACT_ATOMS: atom_id res chain seq x y z
N LYS A 1 -15.23 -3.48 2.82
CA LYS A 1 -15.30 -4.88 2.30
C LYS A 1 -16.25 -5.08 1.11
N MET A 2 -17.11 -4.12 0.73
CA MET A 2 -18.02 -4.28 -0.43
C MET A 2 -17.28 -4.50 -1.76
N LEU A 3 -16.22 -3.74 -2.05
CA LEU A 3 -15.47 -3.86 -3.30
C LEU A 3 -14.88 -5.28 -3.53
N MET A 4 -14.45 -5.95 -2.47
CA MET A 4 -13.85 -7.29 -2.56
C MET A 4 -14.87 -8.41 -2.82
N GLN A 5 -16.17 -8.10 -2.86
CA GLN A 5 -17.20 -9.07 -3.28
C GLN A 5 -17.25 -9.20 -4.81
N LEU A 6 -16.62 -8.28 -5.54
CA LEU A 6 -16.54 -8.33 -6.99
C LEU A 6 -15.49 -9.36 -7.44
N PRO A 7 -15.77 -10.20 -8.47
CA PRO A 7 -14.81 -11.16 -8.98
C PRO A 7 -13.48 -10.49 -9.38
N GLY A 8 -12.36 -11.02 -8.88
CA GLY A 8 -11.02 -10.52 -9.18
C GLY A 8 -10.56 -9.32 -8.33
N VAL A 9 -11.37 -8.82 -7.40
CA VAL A 9 -11.01 -7.68 -6.54
C VAL A 9 -10.49 -8.16 -5.18
N GLY A 10 -9.17 -8.22 -5.03
CA GLY A 10 -8.50 -8.41 -3.73
C GLY A 10 -8.26 -7.09 -2.98
N GLU A 11 -7.68 -7.16 -1.77
CA GLU A 11 -7.39 -5.99 -0.91
C GLU A 11 -6.63 -4.89 -1.66
N LYS A 12 -5.56 -5.23 -2.38
CA LYS A 12 -4.77 -4.27 -3.17
C LYS A 12 -5.63 -3.49 -4.16
N ILE A 13 -6.47 -4.20 -4.92
CA ILE A 13 -7.31 -3.59 -5.95
C ILE A 13 -8.41 -2.75 -5.31
N ALA A 14 -9.02 -3.24 -4.23
CA ALA A 14 -9.99 -2.47 -3.46
C ALA A 14 -9.38 -1.15 -2.94
N ASP A 15 -8.18 -1.19 -2.37
CA ASP A 15 -7.51 0.02 -1.89
C ASP A 15 -7.10 0.96 -3.03
N CYS A 16 -6.69 0.45 -4.20
CA CYS A 16 -6.47 1.30 -5.38
C CYS A 16 -7.75 2.03 -5.80
N VAL A 17 -8.90 1.34 -5.81
CA VAL A 17 -10.19 1.95 -6.15
C VAL A 17 -10.60 3.00 -5.11
N LEU A 18 -10.41 2.72 -3.82
CA LEU A 18 -10.68 3.68 -2.75
C LEU A 18 -9.81 4.94 -2.90
N LEU A 19 -8.51 4.76 -3.16
CA LEU A 19 -7.56 5.87 -3.30
C LEU A 19 -7.82 6.71 -4.55
N PHE A 20 -7.80 6.09 -5.73
CA PHE A 20 -7.83 6.80 -7.02
C PHE A 20 -9.24 7.14 -7.49
N GLY A 21 -10.21 6.27 -7.20
CA GLY A 21 -11.59 6.44 -7.67
C GLY A 21 -12.47 7.21 -6.68
N LEU A 22 -12.20 7.11 -5.38
CA LEU A 22 -13.06 7.65 -4.32
C LEU A 22 -12.35 8.66 -3.40
N GLY A 23 -11.09 9.00 -3.68
CA GLY A 23 -10.34 10.03 -2.95
C GLY A 23 -10.06 9.71 -1.49
N ARG A 24 -10.08 8.43 -1.10
CA ARG A 24 -9.79 7.97 0.27
C ARG A 24 -8.28 7.96 0.52
N MET A 25 -7.73 9.12 0.88
CA MET A 25 -6.29 9.31 1.08
C MET A 25 -5.68 8.51 2.24
N GLU A 26 -6.51 7.97 3.13
CA GLU A 26 -6.08 7.01 4.15
C GLU A 26 -5.82 5.59 3.61
N SER A 27 -6.15 5.32 2.33
CA SER A 27 -5.97 4.01 1.70
C SER A 27 -4.52 3.82 1.25
N PHE A 28 -3.96 2.62 1.48
CA PHE A 28 -2.56 2.32 1.18
C PHE A 28 -2.45 1.00 0.39
N PRO A 29 -2.53 1.01 -0.95
CA PRO A 29 -2.42 -0.22 -1.73
C PRO A 29 -1.04 -0.86 -1.60
N ILE A 30 -0.97 -2.12 -1.14
CA ILE A 30 0.28 -2.89 -1.08
C ILE A 30 0.38 -3.82 -2.30
N ASP A 31 1.32 -3.51 -3.19
CA ASP A 31 1.77 -4.40 -4.26
C ASP A 31 3.16 -4.99 -3.95
N THR A 32 3.77 -5.69 -4.92
CA THR A 32 5.07 -6.34 -4.72
C THR A 32 6.21 -5.36 -4.49
N TRP A 33 6.14 -4.12 -4.98
CA TRP A 33 7.19 -3.12 -4.78
C TRP A 33 7.05 -2.50 -3.39
N ILE A 34 5.82 -2.11 -3.03
CA ILE A 34 5.52 -1.56 -1.70
C ILE A 34 5.81 -2.59 -0.61
N GLU A 35 5.45 -3.86 -0.81
CA GLU A 35 5.75 -4.94 0.13
C GLU A 35 7.25 -5.05 0.41
N LYS A 36 8.10 -5.01 -0.64
CA LYS A 36 9.57 -5.01 -0.49
C LYS A 36 10.08 -3.79 0.26
N ILE A 37 9.54 -2.61 -0.03
CA ILE A 37 9.93 -1.37 0.65
C ILE A 37 9.60 -1.45 2.14
N LEU A 38 8.38 -1.88 2.48
CA LEU A 38 7.95 -2.02 3.86
C LEU A 38 8.81 -3.02 4.61
N ILE A 39 9.11 -4.18 4.01
CA ILE A 39 9.98 -5.18 4.63
C ILE A 39 11.38 -4.60 4.86
N ARG A 40 12.01 -4.05 3.81
CA ARG A 40 13.43 -3.65 3.84
C ARG A 40 13.71 -2.37 4.62
N PHE A 41 12.91 -1.33 4.40
CA PHE A 41 13.20 0.00 4.97
C PHE A 41 12.51 0.25 6.30
N TYR A 42 11.44 -0.48 6.59
CA TYR A 42 10.74 -0.41 7.88
C TYR A 42 11.01 -1.61 8.78
N GLN A 43 11.89 -2.54 8.37
CA GLN A 43 12.33 -3.70 9.15
C GLN A 43 11.14 -4.55 9.63
N LEU A 44 10.25 -4.86 8.70
CA LEU A 44 9.00 -5.60 8.94
C LEU A 44 9.09 -7.04 8.46
N GLU A 45 10.28 -7.64 8.52
CA GLU A 45 10.48 -9.04 8.17
C GLU A 45 9.52 -9.95 8.97
N GLY A 46 8.89 -10.90 8.26
CA GLY A 46 7.94 -11.84 8.86
C GLY A 46 6.52 -11.30 9.07
N TYR A 47 6.26 -10.02 8.76
CA TYR A 47 4.89 -9.49 8.80
C TYR A 47 4.04 -10.10 7.67
N SER A 48 2.83 -10.53 8.02
CA SER A 48 1.81 -10.86 7.02
C SER A 48 1.32 -9.61 6.28
N LYS A 49 0.72 -9.79 5.10
CA LYS A 49 0.14 -8.68 4.32
C LYS A 49 -0.84 -7.83 5.11
N ASN A 50 -1.65 -8.46 5.98
CA ASN A 50 -2.59 -7.73 6.82
C ASN A 50 -1.87 -6.87 7.88
N GLN A 51 -0.78 -7.38 8.48
CA GLN A 51 0.03 -6.60 9.42
C GLN A 51 0.75 -5.44 8.72
N LEU A 52 1.27 -5.66 7.50
CA LEU A 52 1.85 -4.58 6.70
C LEU A 52 0.81 -3.49 6.39
N GLN A 53 -0.43 -3.88 6.06
CA GLN A 53 -1.53 -2.96 5.81
C GLN A 53 -1.87 -2.13 7.05
N GLN A 54 -1.96 -2.77 8.22
CA GLN A 54 -2.22 -2.09 9.49
C GLN A 54 -1.09 -1.13 9.84
N PHE A 55 0.16 -1.57 9.71
CA PHE A 55 1.33 -0.73 9.92
C PHE A 55 1.29 0.51 9.03
N ALA A 56 1.11 0.35 7.72
CA ALA A 56 1.16 1.46 6.77
C ALA A 56 0.07 2.50 7.07
N ARG A 57 -1.17 2.05 7.36
CA ARG A 57 -2.26 2.95 7.72
C ARG A 57 -2.03 3.68 9.04
N ALA A 58 -1.45 3.00 10.04
CA ALA A 58 -1.13 3.64 11.32
C ALA A 58 0.06 4.61 11.21
N HIS A 59 1.10 4.23 10.46
CA HIS A 59 2.33 4.99 10.33
C HIS A 59 2.16 6.25 9.48
N PHE A 60 1.48 6.15 8.33
CA PHE A 60 1.27 7.30 7.43
C PHE A 60 -0.06 8.03 7.66
N GLY A 61 -0.99 7.41 8.40
CA GLY A 61 -2.25 8.04 8.81
C GLY A 61 -3.12 8.51 7.65
N ALA A 62 -3.67 9.72 7.77
CA ALA A 62 -4.55 10.31 6.76
C ALA A 62 -3.88 10.55 5.39
N ASN A 63 -2.55 10.54 5.34
CA ASN A 63 -1.76 10.80 4.13
C ASN A 63 -1.15 9.51 3.54
N ALA A 64 -1.63 8.34 3.94
CA ALA A 64 -1.11 7.05 3.50
C ALA A 64 -1.08 6.91 1.97
N GLY A 65 -2.11 7.37 1.27
CA GLY A 65 -2.18 7.36 -0.19
C GLY A 65 -1.07 8.17 -0.85
N TYR A 66 -0.73 9.35 -0.30
CA TYR A 66 0.41 10.14 -0.79
C TYR A 66 1.73 9.40 -0.58
N ALA A 67 1.97 8.90 0.64
CA ALA A 67 3.17 8.15 0.95
C ALA A 67 3.33 6.93 0.02
N GLN A 68 2.25 6.18 -0.20
CA GLN A 68 2.25 5.03 -1.10
C GLN A 68 2.65 5.43 -2.53
N GLN A 69 2.13 6.53 -3.06
CA GLN A 69 2.47 7.01 -4.40
C GLN A 69 3.93 7.44 -4.51
N PHE A 70 4.46 8.17 -3.53
CA PHE A 70 5.88 8.55 -3.53
C PHE A 70 6.80 7.33 -3.45
N LEU A 71 6.52 6.39 -2.54
CA LEU A 71 7.30 5.15 -2.41
C LEU A 71 7.26 4.32 -3.70
N PHE A 72 6.09 4.18 -4.31
CA PHE A 72 5.93 3.45 -5.56
C PHE A 72 6.65 4.13 -6.73
N SER A 73 6.59 5.47 -6.82
CA SER A 73 7.30 6.24 -7.84
C SER A 73 8.80 6.07 -7.69
N ALA A 74 9.35 6.25 -6.48
CA ALA A 74 10.78 6.13 -6.22
C ALA A 74 11.30 4.70 -6.49
N ALA A 75 10.52 3.69 -6.12
CA ALA A 75 10.79 2.29 -6.45
C ALA A 75 10.87 2.03 -7.95
N ARG A 76 9.94 2.60 -8.72
CA ARG A 76 9.83 2.31 -10.16
C ARG A 76 10.76 3.16 -11.02
N SER A 77 11.18 4.32 -10.52
CA SER A 77 12.23 5.15 -11.11
C SER A 77 13.65 4.68 -10.75
N GLU A 78 13.80 3.55 -10.04
CA GLU A 78 15.08 3.00 -9.55
C GLU A 78 15.85 3.95 -8.62
N GLU A 79 15.18 4.97 -8.06
CA GLU A 79 15.75 5.86 -7.05
C GLU A 79 15.99 5.12 -5.72
N ILE A 80 15.18 4.09 -5.48
CA ILE A 80 15.33 3.16 -4.36
C ILE A 80 15.55 1.76 -4.92
N MET A 81 16.70 1.18 -4.61
CA MET A 81 17.02 -0.20 -4.96
C MET A 81 16.43 -1.15 -3.92
N ILE A 82 15.47 -2.00 -4.33
CA ILE A 82 14.66 -2.86 -3.44
C ILE A 82 14.90 -4.34 -3.71
#